data_AF-A0A832IZX3-F1
#
_entry.id   AF-A0A832IZX3-F1
#
_cell.length_a   1.000
_cell.length_b   1.000
_cell.length_c   1.000
_cell.angle_alpha   90.00
_cell.angle_beta   90.00
_cell.angle_gamma   90.00
#
_symmetry.space_group_name_H-M   'P 1'
#
loop_
_entity.id
_entity.type
_entity.pdbx_description
1 polymer ?
#
loop_
_entity_poly.entity_id
_entity_poly.type
_entity_poly.pdbx_seq_one_letter_code
_entity_poly.pdbx_strand_id
1 'polypeptide(L)'
;MAAPFTGKKALALFVGAFGVIIGVNLLMAYFAIGTFPGMDVKNSYVASQTFDKERAAQETLGWSVDVTYTDGELVVAITDKAGRPAEVARLNAIVGRPTHVREDQTP
;
A
#
# COMPACT_ATOMS: atom_id res chain seq x y z
N MET A 1 -56.73 -13.61 20.89
CA MET A 1 -56.17 -14.98 20.74
C MET A 1 -55.02 -14.90 19.76
N ALA A 2 -53.82 -15.35 20.13
CA ALA A 2 -52.67 -15.33 19.22
C ALA A 2 -52.87 -16.38 18.11
N ALA A 3 -52.60 -16.01 16.86
CA ALA A 3 -52.70 -16.95 15.74
C ALA A 3 -51.70 -18.11 15.91
N PRO A 4 -52.08 -19.37 15.62
CA PRO A 4 -51.25 -20.55 15.87
C PRO A 4 -49.91 -20.48 15.11
N PHE A 5 -48.84 -20.98 15.72
CA PHE A 5 -47.55 -21.13 15.06
C PHE A 5 -47.64 -22.25 14.02
N THR A 6 -47.37 -21.95 12.75
CA THR A 6 -47.53 -22.88 11.62
C THR A 6 -46.21 -23.07 10.90
N GLY A 7 -46.11 -24.08 10.03
CA GLY A 7 -44.92 -24.30 9.21
C GLY A 7 -44.54 -23.09 8.34
N LYS A 8 -45.52 -22.28 7.90
CA LYS A 8 -45.25 -21.02 7.19
C LYS A 8 -44.56 -19.97 8.07
N LYS A 9 -44.94 -19.90 9.35
CA LYS A 9 -44.30 -19.00 10.33
C LYS A 9 -42.88 -19.47 10.67
N ALA A 10 -42.68 -20.78 10.79
CA ALA A 10 -41.34 -21.36 10.96
C ALA A 10 -40.44 -21.06 9.75
N LEU A 11 -40.95 -21.28 8.53
CA LEU A 11 -40.21 -20.97 7.29
C LEU A 11 -39.83 -19.48 7.22
N ALA A 12 -40.77 -18.57 7.50
CA ALA A 12 -40.50 -17.14 7.51
C ALA A 12 -39.41 -16.76 8.54
N LEU A 13 -39.42 -17.39 9.71
CA LEU A 13 -38.41 -17.19 10.74
C LEU A 13 -37.02 -17.65 10.27
N PHE A 14 -36.93 -18.85 9.69
CA PHE A 14 -35.67 -19.37 9.16
C PHE A 14 -35.13 -18.50 8.03
N VAL A 15 -35.96 -18.16 7.05
CA VAL A 15 -35.55 -17.29 5.93
C VAL A 15 -35.11 -15.93 6.43
N GLY A 16 -35.82 -15.34 7.41
CA GLY A 16 -35.43 -14.08 8.03
C GLY A 16 -34.07 -14.17 8.73
N ALA A 17 -33.86 -15.20 9.55
CA ALA A 17 -32.61 -15.41 10.26
C ALA A 17 -31.42 -15.61 9.32
N PHE A 18 -31.55 -16.48 8.31
CA PHE A 18 -30.52 -16.70 7.30
C PHE A 18 -30.29 -15.45 6.43
N GLY A 19 -31.35 -14.71 6.10
CA GLY A 19 -31.25 -13.46 5.35
C GLY A 19 -30.41 -12.41 6.09
N VAL A 20 -30.59 -12.27 7.41
CA VAL A 20 -29.77 -11.37 8.24
C VAL A 20 -28.30 -11.81 8.24
N ILE A 21 -28.02 -13.10 8.45
CA ILE A 21 -26.65 -13.64 8.45
C ILE A 21 -25.95 -13.38 7.11
N ILE A 22 -26.62 -13.70 6.00
CA ILE A 22 -26.10 -13.48 4.65
C ILE A 22 -25.87 -11.99 4.40
N GLY A 23 -26.83 -11.13 4.79
CA GLY A 23 -26.72 -9.69 4.62
C GLY A 23 -25.51 -9.09 5.34
N VAL A 24 -25.29 -9.48 6.60
CA VAL A 24 -24.11 -9.05 7.38
C VAL A 24 -22.82 -9.57 6.75
N ASN A 25 -22.77 -10.82 6.31
CA ASN A 25 -21.58 -11.37 5.64
C ASN A 25 -21.23 -10.63 4.34
N LEU A 26 -22.23 -10.29 3.53
CA LEU A 26 -22.01 -9.51 2.31
C LEU A 26 -21.57 -8.07 2.62
N LEU A 27 -22.14 -7.45 3.65
CA LEU A 27 -21.71 -6.13 4.11
C LEU A 27 -20.25 -6.15 4.58
N MET A 28 -19.88 -7.17 5.37
CA MET A 28 -18.49 -7.37 5.78
C MET A 28 -17.57 -7.61 4.58
N ALA A 29 -17.99 -8.41 3.59
CA ALA A 29 -17.22 -8.64 2.37
C ALA A 29 -17.06 -7.34 1.55
N TYR A 30 -18.11 -6.53 1.43
CA TYR A 30 -18.06 -5.23 0.76
C TYR A 30 -17.06 -4.30 1.45
N PHE A 31 -17.14 -4.17 2.78
CA PHE A 31 -16.17 -3.38 3.53
C PHE A 31 -14.76 -3.96 3.42
N ALA A 32 -14.58 -5.27 3.58
CA ALA A 32 -13.27 -5.91 3.46
C ALA A 32 -12.62 -5.61 2.10
N ILE A 33 -13.34 -5.81 1.00
CA ILE A 33 -12.82 -5.52 -0.35
C ILE A 33 -12.57 -4.02 -0.54
N GLY A 34 -13.40 -3.16 0.04
CA GLY A 34 -13.22 -1.70 -0.01
C GLY A 34 -12.10 -1.15 0.87
N THR A 35 -11.77 -1.83 1.97
CA THR A 35 -10.82 -1.37 3.01
C THR A 35 -9.50 -2.14 3.04
N PHE A 36 -9.18 -2.93 2.01
CA PHE A 36 -7.83 -3.46 1.80
C PHE A 36 -7.08 -2.62 0.74
N PRO A 37 -6.45 -1.48 1.11
CA PRO A 37 -5.36 -0.89 0.34
C PRO A 37 -4.12 -1.74 0.63
N GLY A 38 -4.08 -2.95 0.09
CA GLY A 38 -3.17 -4.00 0.54
C GLY A 38 -2.44 -4.73 -0.57
N MET A 39 -2.30 -4.11 -1.73
CA MET A 39 -1.19 -4.40 -2.62
C MET A 39 -0.63 -3.06 -3.09
N ASP A 40 0.52 -2.70 -2.55
CA ASP A 40 1.40 -1.64 -3.05
C ASP A 40 1.96 -1.95 -4.45
N VAL A 41 1.40 -2.92 -5.19
CA VAL A 41 1.81 -3.18 -6.56
C VAL A 41 0.65 -3.77 -7.35
N LYS A 42 0.14 -3.00 -8.31
CA LYS A 42 -0.34 -3.61 -9.54
C LYS A 42 0.88 -4.24 -10.22
N ASN A 43 1.10 -5.53 -9.94
CA ASN A 43 2.07 -6.39 -10.65
C ASN A 43 3.55 -6.31 -10.17
N SER A 44 3.83 -6.80 -8.96
CA SER A 44 5.19 -6.93 -8.40
C SER A 44 6.17 -7.64 -9.34
N TYR A 45 5.71 -8.59 -10.15
CA TYR A 45 6.58 -9.37 -11.03
C TYR A 45 7.13 -8.56 -12.23
N VAL A 46 6.35 -7.64 -12.77
CA VAL A 46 6.81 -6.74 -13.86
C VAL A 46 7.63 -5.58 -13.30
N ALA A 47 7.27 -5.10 -12.11
CA ALA A 47 8.05 -4.11 -11.38
C ALA A 47 9.46 -4.62 -11.05
N SER A 48 9.60 -5.86 -10.56
CA SER A 48 10.92 -6.45 -10.23
C SER A 48 11.81 -6.65 -11.45
N GLN A 49 11.28 -7.10 -12.60
CA GLN A 49 12.08 -7.29 -13.82
C GLN A 49 12.62 -5.97 -14.39
N THR A 50 11.84 -4.90 -14.29
CA THR A 50 12.29 -3.57 -14.71
C THR A 50 13.27 -2.99 -13.68
N PHE A 51 13.00 -3.19 -12.40
CA PHE A 51 13.86 -2.77 -11.29
C PHE A 51 15.27 -3.33 -11.41
N ASP A 52 15.46 -4.64 -11.66
CA ASP A 52 16.81 -5.22 -11.76
C ASP A 52 17.62 -4.62 -12.92
N LYS A 53 16.96 -4.35 -14.06
CA LYS A 53 17.59 -3.71 -15.22
C LYS A 53 17.95 -2.26 -14.95
N GLU A 54 17.04 -1.49 -14.34
CA GLU A 54 17.28 -0.10 -13.97
C GLU A 54 18.33 0.03 -12.87
N ARG A 55 18.33 -0.88 -11.90
CA ARG A 55 19.33 -0.99 -10.84
C ARG A 55 20.71 -1.27 -11.42
N ALA A 56 20.85 -2.23 -12.32
CA ALA A 56 22.14 -2.51 -12.97
C ALA A 56 22.65 -1.28 -13.74
N ALA A 57 21.77 -0.57 -14.45
CA ALA A 57 22.13 0.68 -15.10
C ALA A 57 22.61 1.74 -14.09
N GLN A 58 21.94 1.89 -12.94
CA GLN A 58 22.36 2.82 -11.89
C GLN A 58 23.68 2.41 -11.22
N GLU A 59 23.87 1.12 -10.91
CA GLU A 59 25.11 0.59 -10.33
C GLU A 59 26.31 0.83 -11.27
N THR A 60 26.10 0.75 -12.60
CA THR A 60 27.16 1.05 -13.56
C THR A 60 27.62 2.52 -13.57
N LEU A 61 26.76 3.47 -13.18
CA LEU A 61 27.15 4.88 -12.99
C LEU A 61 28.18 5.03 -11.85
N GLY A 62 28.12 4.12 -10.87
CA GLY A 62 28.99 4.10 -9.69
C GLY A 62 28.93 5.38 -8.88
N TRP A 63 27.73 5.90 -8.69
CA TRP A 63 27.50 6.99 -7.77
C TRP A 63 27.52 6.51 -6.32
N SER A 64 28.04 7.34 -5.42
CA SER A 64 27.89 7.17 -3.97
C SER A 64 26.80 8.10 -3.47
N VAL A 65 25.96 7.59 -2.56
CA VAL A 65 24.88 8.36 -1.93
C VAL A 65 25.11 8.37 -0.43
N ASP A 66 25.34 9.56 0.11
CA ASP A 66 25.53 9.80 1.53
C ASP A 66 24.36 10.63 2.07
N VAL A 67 23.85 10.25 3.23
CA VAL A 67 22.70 10.90 3.87
C VAL A 67 23.09 11.37 5.25
N THR A 68 22.90 12.65 5.52
CA THR A 68 23.10 13.24 6.85
C THR A 68 21.85 13.97 7.27
N TYR A 69 21.52 13.88 8.55
CA TYR A 69 20.38 14.57 9.14
C TYR A 69 20.87 15.36 10.36
N THR A 70 20.81 16.68 10.28
CA THR A 70 21.29 17.58 11.34
C THR A 70 20.37 18.81 11.40
N ASP A 71 20.01 19.25 12.62
CA ASP A 71 19.21 20.46 12.86
C ASP A 71 17.86 20.53 12.10
N GLY A 72 17.25 19.36 11.82
CA GLY A 72 15.99 19.28 11.10
C GLY A 72 16.13 19.25 9.58
N GLU A 73 17.35 19.37 9.05
CA GLU A 73 17.64 19.30 7.62
C GLU A 73 18.15 17.91 7.23
N LEU A 74 17.56 17.36 6.16
CA LEU A 74 18.01 16.14 5.51
C LEU A 74 18.87 16.52 4.30
N VAL A 75 20.16 16.22 4.35
CA VAL A 75 21.10 16.47 3.27
C VAL A 75 21.46 15.16 2.61
N VAL A 76 21.20 15.07 1.30
CA VAL A 76 21.57 13.94 0.45
C VAL A 76 22.68 14.38 -0.50
N ALA A 77 23.86 13.82 -0.32
CA ALA A 77 25.00 14.06 -1.20
C ALA A 77 25.12 12.90 -2.18
N ILE A 78 25.08 13.20 -3.48
CA ILE A 78 25.25 12.23 -4.57
C ILE A 78 26.53 12.58 -5.32
N THR A 79 27.50 11.67 -5.31
CA THR A 79 28.84 11.89 -5.91
C THR A 79 29.18 10.82 -6.94
N ASP A 80 29.98 11.18 -7.94
CA ASP A 80 30.52 10.23 -8.93
C ASP A 80 31.71 9.43 -8.38
N LYS A 81 32.23 8.48 -9.18
CA LYS A 81 33.42 7.69 -8.82
C LYS A 81 34.67 8.52 -8.51
N ALA A 82 34.72 9.77 -8.98
CA ALA A 82 35.82 10.71 -8.74
C ALA A 82 35.56 11.64 -7.55
N GLY A 83 34.45 11.45 -6.81
CA GLY A 83 34.06 12.28 -5.67
C GLY A 83 33.47 13.65 -6.06
N ARG A 84 33.12 13.87 -7.33
CA ARG A 84 32.50 15.12 -7.80
C ARG A 84 30.98 15.02 -7.69
N PRO A 85 30.26 16.14 -7.55
CA PRO A 85 28.79 16.13 -7.58
C PRO A 85 28.26 15.41 -8.83
N ALA A 86 27.36 14.46 -8.65
CA ALA A 86 26.73 13.75 -9.76
C ALA A 86 25.73 14.67 -10.49
N GLU A 87 25.68 14.59 -11.83
CA GLU A 87 24.65 15.27 -12.62
C GLU A 87 23.33 14.50 -12.53
N VAL A 88 22.52 14.85 -11.54
CA VAL A 88 21.21 14.23 -11.30
C VAL A 88 20.14 14.91 -12.15
N ALA A 89 19.65 14.21 -13.18
CA ALA A 89 18.60 14.73 -14.07
C ALA A 89 17.22 14.82 -13.40
N ARG A 90 16.93 13.92 -12.46
CA ARG A 90 15.69 13.92 -11.66
C ARG A 90 15.96 13.20 -10.33
N LEU A 91 15.56 13.83 -9.24
CA LEU A 91 15.57 13.24 -7.91
C LEU A 91 14.11 13.13 -7.43
N ASN A 92 13.69 11.93 -7.06
CA ASN A 92 12.42 11.72 -6.35
C ASN A 92 12.78 11.14 -4.98
N ALA A 93 12.31 11.77 -3.91
CA ALA A 93 12.50 11.28 -2.55
C ALA A 93 11.15 11.17 -1.83
N ILE A 94 11.07 10.23 -0.89
CA ILE A 94 9.93 10.12 0.04
C ILE A 94 10.51 10.13 1.44
N VAL A 95 10.10 11.11 2.23
CA VAL A 95 10.41 11.17 3.67
C VAL A 95 9.16 10.69 4.40
N GLY A 96 9.21 9.47 4.93
CA GLY A 96 8.06 8.81 5.56
C GLY A 96 8.42 8.11 6.87
N ARG A 97 7.40 7.77 7.67
CA ARG A 97 7.58 6.96 8.89
C ARG A 97 7.39 5.47 8.54
N PRO A 98 8.18 4.53 9.10
CA PRO A 98 8.17 3.12 8.70
C PRO A 98 6.82 2.39 8.79
N THR A 99 5.89 2.91 9.60
CA THR A 99 4.59 2.26 9.87
C THR A 99 3.39 3.15 9.54
N HIS A 100 3.60 4.33 8.94
CA HIS A 100 2.51 5.29 8.75
C HIS A 100 2.75 6.19 7.53
N VAL A 101 1.97 5.98 6.48
CA VAL A 101 2.04 6.73 5.20
C VAL A 101 1.38 8.11 5.25
N ARG A 102 0.62 8.41 6.32
CA ARG A 102 -0.23 9.62 6.38
C ARG A 102 0.57 10.92 6.51
N GLU A 103 1.86 10.82 6.82
CA GLU A 103 2.77 11.96 7.00
C GLU A 103 3.90 11.97 5.96
N ASP A 104 3.81 11.14 4.91
CA ASP A 104 4.83 11.08 3.88
C ASP A 104 4.92 12.41 3.12
N GLN A 105 6.14 12.91 2.96
CA GLN A 105 6.41 14.14 2.21
C GLN A 105 7.27 13.84 0.99
N THR A 106 6.88 14.43 -0.14
CA THR A 106 7.64 14.44 -1.40
C THR A 106 8.21 15.84 -1.63
N PRO A 107 9.53 16.03 -1.49
CA PRO A 107 10.21 17.27 -1.87
C PRO A 107 10.40 17.39 -3.39
#